data_AF-A0A9C7SGY0-F1
#
_entry.id   AF-A0A9C7SGY0-F1
#
_cell.length_a   1.000
_cell.length_b   1.000
_cell.length_c   1.000
_cell.angle_alpha   90.00
_cell.angle_beta   90.00
_cell.angle_gamma   90.00
#
_symmetry.space_group_name_H-M   'P 1'
#
loop_
_entity.id
_entity.type
_entity.pdbx_description
1 polymer ?
#
loop_
_entity_poly.entity_id
_entity_poly.type
_entity_poly.pdbx_seq_one_letter_code
_entity_poly.pdbx_strand_id
1 'polypeptide(L)'
;MTNSQNNTPIAVGIDDGYAFTKIALPDGRLCAIPSRACIGQSSVTWINQAVQRVFEYETGDTTYSVGMVDGAPTRFEGYPVSGLNRVIVQHALQDLGLSGPTIHAVSGLPVNSFYRNHGELRREAIQKKPDSLKQSVHVRSDALPVGISFHEVIP
;
A
#
# COMPACT_ATOMS: atom_id res chain seq x y z
N MET A 1 1.35 22.31 30.02
CA MET A 1 0.22 22.34 29.08
C MET A 1 0.68 21.65 27.82
N THR A 2 0.32 20.38 27.62
CA THR A 2 0.66 19.63 26.41
C THR A 2 -0.28 20.06 25.30
N ASN A 3 0.27 20.65 24.24
CA ASN A 3 -0.44 20.95 23.02
C ASN A 3 -1.00 19.63 22.46
N SER A 4 -2.28 19.36 22.67
CA SER A 4 -3.02 18.34 21.94
C SER A 4 -3.13 18.84 20.50
N GLN A 5 -2.10 18.57 19.70
CA GLN A 5 -2.17 18.64 18.25
C GLN A 5 -3.43 17.87 17.84
N ASN A 6 -4.40 18.57 17.25
CA ASN A 6 -5.54 17.95 16.61
C ASN A 6 -4.99 17.07 15.49
N ASN A 7 -4.78 15.80 15.79
CA ASN A 7 -4.16 14.82 14.89
C ASN A 7 -5.23 14.33 13.89
N THR A 8 -5.76 15.25 13.09
CA THR A 8 -6.71 14.91 12.02
C THR A 8 -5.99 14.00 11.04
N PRO A 9 -6.46 12.76 10.82
CA PRO A 9 -5.82 11.85 9.90
C PRO A 9 -5.76 12.44 8.48
N ILE A 10 -4.62 12.26 7.81
CA ILE A 10 -4.44 12.74 6.43
C ILE A 10 -5.36 11.92 5.52
N ALA A 11 -6.19 12.57 4.71
CA ALA A 11 -6.99 11.90 3.69
C ALA A 11 -6.12 11.54 2.48
N VAL A 12 -6.17 10.30 2.01
CA VAL A 12 -5.31 9.78 0.95
C VAL A 12 -6.13 9.01 -0.09
N GLY A 13 -5.98 9.37 -1.36
CA GLY A 13 -6.49 8.59 -2.48
C GLY A 13 -5.47 7.55 -2.94
N ILE A 14 -5.91 6.30 -3.14
CA ILE A 14 -5.07 5.17 -3.54
C ILE A 14 -5.67 4.51 -4.79
N ASP A 15 -4.96 4.57 -5.91
CA ASP A 15 -5.23 3.76 -7.10
C ASP A 15 -4.10 2.74 -7.24
N ASP A 16 -4.33 1.52 -6.76
CA ASP A 16 -3.35 0.46 -6.66
C ASP A 16 -3.54 -0.64 -7.70
N GLY A 17 -3.66 -0.21 -8.96
CA GLY A 17 -3.79 -1.08 -10.11
C GLY A 17 -2.59 -2.02 -10.33
N TYR A 18 -2.77 -2.99 -11.22
CA TYR A 18 -1.77 -4.04 -11.46
C TYR A 18 -0.44 -3.53 -11.99
N ALA A 19 -0.42 -2.44 -12.77
CA ALA A 19 0.80 -1.93 -13.37
C ALA A 19 1.49 -0.87 -12.49
N PHE A 20 0.70 0.02 -11.88
CA PHE A 20 1.18 1.13 -11.08
C PHE A 20 0.28 1.35 -9.87
N THR A 21 0.90 1.64 -8.73
CA THR A 21 0.24 2.17 -7.55
C THR A 21 0.45 3.67 -7.52
N LYS A 22 -0.65 4.40 -7.39
CA LYS A 22 -0.69 5.86 -7.41
C LYS A 22 -1.31 6.35 -6.12
N ILE A 23 -0.71 7.38 -5.56
CA ILE A 23 -1.16 8.00 -4.32
C ILE A 23 -1.41 9.47 -4.58
N ALA A 24 -2.53 9.98 -4.05
CA ALA A 24 -2.88 11.39 -4.08
C ALA A 24 -3.11 11.93 -2.67
N LEU A 25 -2.43 13.03 -2.35
CA LEU A 25 -2.55 13.74 -1.07
C LEU A 25 -3.37 15.04 -1.23
N PRO A 26 -3.97 15.58 -0.14
CA PRO A 26 -4.83 16.76 -0.20
C PRO A 26 -4.09 18.05 -0.56
N ASP A 27 -2.77 18.06 -0.34
CA ASP A 27 -1.88 19.17 -0.68
C ASP A 27 -1.49 19.21 -2.17
N GLY A 28 -2.04 18.29 -2.98
CA GLY A 28 -1.79 18.18 -4.41
C GLY A 28 -0.56 17.34 -4.77
N ARG A 29 0.17 16.79 -3.79
CA ARG A 29 1.25 15.85 -4.08
C ARG A 29 0.69 14.53 -4.62
N LEU A 30 1.33 14.03 -5.68
CA LEU A 30 1.01 12.78 -6.34
C LEU A 30 2.28 11.93 -6.44
N CYS A 31 2.15 10.61 -6.27
CA CYS A 31 3.19 9.67 -6.72
C CYS A 31 2.57 8.57 -7.58
N ALA A 32 3.41 7.97 -8.42
CA ALA A 32 3.10 6.76 -9.16
C ALA A 32 4.34 5.87 -9.16
N ILE A 33 4.26 4.72 -8.49
CA ILE A 33 5.31 3.71 -8.49
C ILE A 33 4.86 2.48 -9.26
N PRO A 34 5.77 1.74 -9.92
CA PRO A 34 5.43 0.44 -10.48
C PRO A 34 4.87 -0.48 -9.36
N SER A 35 3.78 -1.19 -9.65
CA SER A 35 3.24 -2.21 -8.76
C SER A 35 4.12 -3.44 -8.79
N ARG A 36 5.26 -3.37 -8.09
CA ARG A 36 6.33 -4.35 -8.19
C ARG A 36 6.91 -4.70 -6.82
N ALA A 37 6.75 -5.96 -6.45
CA ALA A 37 7.36 -6.54 -5.25
C ALA A 37 7.65 -8.04 -5.50
N CYS A 38 8.58 -8.62 -4.75
CA CYS A 38 8.83 -10.05 -4.72
C CYS A 38 8.63 -10.59 -3.29
N ILE A 39 8.26 -11.86 -3.18
CA ILE A 39 8.19 -12.56 -1.90
C ILE A 39 9.61 -12.92 -1.47
N GLY A 40 9.91 -12.73 -0.18
CA GLY A 40 11.22 -12.98 0.41
C GLY A 40 12.12 -11.75 0.42
N GLN A 41 13.31 -11.96 0.98
CA GLN A 41 14.39 -10.98 1.00
C GLN A 41 15.03 -10.88 -0.38
N SER A 42 15.51 -9.69 -0.73
CA SER A 42 16.28 -9.51 -1.95
C SER A 42 17.71 -9.95 -1.72
N SER A 43 18.26 -10.77 -2.62
CA SER A 43 19.69 -11.13 -2.60
C SER A 43 20.62 -10.00 -3.07
N VAL A 44 20.09 -8.78 -3.24
CA VAL A 44 20.84 -7.63 -3.76
C VAL A 44 21.49 -6.87 -2.61
N THR A 45 22.77 -7.12 -2.38
CA THR A 45 23.60 -6.33 -1.45
C THR A 45 24.11 -5.08 -2.17
N TRP A 46 23.72 -3.89 -1.71
CA TRP A 46 24.25 -2.64 -2.24
C TRP A 46 25.64 -2.37 -1.67
N ILE A 47 26.60 -2.02 -2.52
CA ILE A 47 27.91 -1.54 -2.10
C ILE A 47 27.75 -0.09 -1.63
N ASN A 48 28.39 0.22 -0.49
CA ASN A 48 28.31 1.50 0.20
C ASN A 48 28.49 2.69 -0.78
N GLN A 49 27.57 3.68 -0.73
CA GLN A 49 27.38 4.83 -1.65
C GLN A 49 26.38 4.66 -2.82
N ALA A 50 25.87 3.45 -3.10
CA ALA A 50 24.76 3.31 -4.05
C ALA A 50 23.42 3.74 -3.41
N VAL A 51 22.58 4.45 -4.17
CA VAL A 51 21.22 4.79 -3.75
C VAL A 51 20.45 3.49 -3.51
N GLN A 52 19.95 3.29 -2.28
CA GLN A 52 19.11 2.14 -1.96
C GLN A 52 17.84 2.18 -2.83
N ARG A 53 17.59 1.10 -3.57
CA ARG A 53 16.43 0.99 -4.46
C ARG A 53 15.55 -0.24 -4.18
N VAL A 54 15.90 -1.00 -3.16
CA VAL A 54 15.13 -2.16 -2.70
C VAL A 54 14.87 -2.00 -1.22
N PHE A 55 13.61 -2.19 -0.83
CA PHE A 55 13.11 -1.96 0.50
C PHE A 55 12.38 -3.21 0.98
N GLU A 56 12.60 -3.61 2.22
CA GLU A 56 12.03 -4.82 2.78
C GLU A 56 10.93 -4.49 3.79
N TYR A 57 9.83 -5.23 3.66
CA TYR A 57 8.63 -5.10 4.48
C TYR A 57 8.20 -6.47 4.94
N GLU A 58 7.53 -6.54 6.09
CA GLU A 58 6.94 -7.77 6.61
C GLU A 58 5.47 -7.56 6.93
N THR A 59 4.62 -8.49 6.51
CA THR A 59 3.20 -8.50 6.82
C THR A 59 2.64 -9.91 6.73
N GLY A 60 1.78 -10.29 7.68
CA GLY A 60 1.22 -11.66 7.75
C GLY A 60 2.31 -12.74 7.74
N ASP A 61 3.33 -12.58 8.60
CA ASP A 61 4.48 -13.49 8.75
C ASP A 61 5.32 -13.71 7.48
N THR A 62 5.11 -12.89 6.45
CA THR A 62 5.81 -12.99 5.16
C THR A 62 6.63 -11.73 4.92
N THR A 63 7.91 -11.92 4.57
CA THR A 63 8.78 -10.83 4.10
C THR A 63 8.57 -10.59 2.61
N TYR A 64 8.61 -9.33 2.21
CA TYR A 64 8.55 -8.89 0.82
C TYR A 64 9.64 -7.85 0.54
N SER A 65 10.13 -7.84 -0.68
CA SER A 65 11.02 -6.78 -1.17
C SER A 65 10.32 -5.97 -2.26
N VAL A 66 10.40 -4.64 -2.19
CA VAL A 66 9.71 -3.69 -3.07
C VAL A 66 10.72 -2.74 -3.71
N GLY A 67 10.43 -2.26 -4.92
CA GLY A 67 11.27 -1.29 -5.64
C GLY A 67 11.90 -1.90 -6.90
N MET A 68 13.22 -1.73 -7.07
CA MET A 68 14.00 -2.27 -8.18
C MET A 68 14.28 -3.78 -8.01
N VAL A 69 13.22 -4.56 -7.91
CA VAL A 69 13.24 -6.03 -7.87
C VAL A 69 12.76 -6.62 -9.19
N ASP A 70 13.03 -7.90 -9.42
CA ASP A 70 12.27 -8.69 -10.40
C ASP A 70 10.94 -9.09 -9.74
N GLY A 71 9.84 -8.48 -10.21
CA GLY A 71 8.57 -8.50 -9.49
C GLY A 71 7.75 -9.75 -9.74
N ALA A 72 7.05 -10.21 -8.71
CA ALA A 72 6.01 -11.21 -8.87
C ALA A 72 4.85 -10.64 -9.72
N PRO A 73 4.13 -11.50 -10.47
CA PRO A 73 2.95 -11.08 -11.21
C PRO A 73 1.88 -10.47 -10.30
N THR A 74 1.37 -9.29 -10.65
CA THR A 74 0.29 -8.60 -9.92
C THR A 74 -1.08 -8.81 -10.54
N ARG A 75 -1.16 -9.31 -11.78
CA ARG A 75 -2.42 -9.54 -12.50
C ARG A 75 -3.06 -10.86 -12.10
N PHE A 76 -3.56 -10.93 -10.87
CA PHE A 76 -4.35 -12.06 -10.35
C PHE A 76 -5.51 -11.55 -9.50
N GLU A 77 -6.59 -12.33 -9.39
CA GLU A 77 -7.83 -11.90 -8.71
C GLU A 77 -7.60 -11.49 -7.25
N GLY A 78 -6.73 -12.20 -6.54
CA GLY A 78 -6.41 -11.94 -5.14
C GLY A 78 -5.48 -10.76 -4.88
N TYR A 79 -4.95 -10.10 -5.91
CA TYR A 79 -3.92 -9.06 -5.74
C TYR A 79 -4.38 -7.92 -4.82
N PRO A 80 -5.58 -7.32 -4.98
CA PRO A 80 -6.00 -6.18 -4.16
C PRO A 80 -6.06 -6.47 -2.64
N VAL A 81 -6.10 -7.74 -2.25
CA VAL A 81 -6.15 -8.15 -0.83
C VAL A 81 -4.89 -8.88 -0.39
N SER A 82 -3.88 -8.97 -1.25
CA SER A 82 -2.62 -9.68 -1.01
C SER A 82 -1.61 -8.89 -0.19
N GLY A 83 -0.66 -9.58 0.43
CA GLY A 83 0.50 -8.95 1.07
C GLY A 83 1.35 -8.15 0.08
N LEU A 84 1.45 -8.58 -1.20
CA LEU A 84 2.15 -7.84 -2.26
C LEU A 84 1.57 -6.43 -2.43
N ASN A 85 0.25 -6.32 -2.58
CA ASN A 85 -0.42 -5.03 -2.73
C ASN A 85 -0.19 -4.15 -1.49
N ARG A 86 -0.30 -4.73 -0.30
CA ARG A 86 -0.13 -4.02 0.97
C ARG A 86 1.26 -3.39 1.11
N VAL A 87 2.32 -4.14 0.82
CA VAL A 87 3.69 -3.63 0.92
C VAL A 87 4.01 -2.61 -0.17
N ILE A 88 3.44 -2.76 -1.37
CA ILE A 88 3.58 -1.77 -2.46
C ILE A 88 2.89 -0.45 -2.06
N VAL A 89 1.68 -0.52 -1.49
CA VAL A 89 0.97 0.68 -1.00
C VAL A 89 1.76 1.36 0.12
N GLN A 90 2.29 0.61 1.09
CA GLN A 90 3.17 1.17 2.12
C GLN A 90 4.41 1.86 1.52
N HIS A 91 5.06 1.21 0.56
CA HIS A 91 6.20 1.78 -0.13
C HIS A 91 5.85 3.09 -0.83
N ALA A 92 4.71 3.16 -1.53
CA ALA A 92 4.25 4.37 -2.21
C ALA A 92 3.96 5.53 -1.24
N LEU A 93 3.38 5.23 -0.07
CA LEU A 93 3.13 6.22 0.98
C LEU A 93 4.45 6.78 1.54
N GLN A 94 5.44 5.92 1.75
CA GLN A 94 6.76 6.30 2.24
C GLN A 94 7.58 7.08 1.21
N ASP A 95 7.44 6.76 -0.08
CA ASP A 95 8.05 7.51 -1.19
C ASP A 95 7.55 8.96 -1.25
N LEU A 96 6.32 9.21 -0.75
CA LEU A 96 5.76 10.54 -0.53
C LEU A 96 6.15 11.18 0.82
N GLY A 97 7.06 10.57 1.57
CA GLY A 97 7.56 11.08 2.84
C GLY A 97 6.60 10.88 4.02
N LEU A 98 5.56 10.04 3.89
CA LEU A 98 4.72 9.67 5.03
C LEU A 98 5.40 8.55 5.83
N SER A 99 5.64 8.77 7.12
CA SER A 99 6.26 7.79 8.02
C SER A 99 5.72 7.99 9.44
N GLY A 100 5.02 6.98 9.97
CA GLY A 100 4.40 7.01 11.30
C GLY A 100 2.96 7.57 11.45
N PRO A 101 2.38 8.40 10.56
CA PRO A 101 1.02 8.88 10.78
C PRO A 101 -0.01 7.77 10.53
N THR A 102 -1.21 7.97 11.05
CA THR A 102 -2.40 7.21 10.68
C THR A 102 -3.23 8.02 9.68
N ILE A 103 -3.62 7.40 8.57
CA ILE A 103 -4.34 8.04 7.46
C ILE A 103 -5.79 7.56 7.34
N HIS A 104 -6.60 8.36 6.64
CA HIS A 104 -7.90 7.96 6.11
C HIS A 104 -7.75 7.69 4.61
N ALA A 105 -7.98 6.45 4.18
CA ALA A 105 -7.77 6.05 2.80
C ALA A 105 -9.10 5.93 2.02
N VAL A 106 -9.07 6.25 0.74
CA VAL A 106 -10.06 5.80 -0.25
C VAL A 106 -9.31 5.04 -1.34
N SER A 107 -9.74 3.81 -1.66
CA SER A 107 -9.15 3.04 -2.76
C SER A 107 -10.18 2.48 -3.73
N GLY A 108 -9.71 2.02 -4.89
CA GLY A 108 -10.55 1.32 -5.87
C GLY A 108 -10.60 -0.19 -5.69
N LEU A 109 -11.58 -0.82 -6.32
CA LEU A 109 -11.55 -2.21 -6.74
C LEU A 109 -11.98 -2.28 -8.21
N PRO A 110 -11.45 -3.21 -9.02
CA PRO A 110 -11.96 -3.42 -10.37
C PRO A 110 -13.49 -3.59 -10.39
N VAL A 111 -14.16 -3.01 -11.39
CA VAL A 111 -15.64 -3.02 -11.51
C VAL A 111 -16.24 -4.42 -11.37
N ASN A 112 -15.61 -5.44 -11.96
CA ASN A 112 -16.06 -6.84 -11.87
C ASN A 112 -15.85 -7.50 -10.49
N SER A 113 -14.95 -6.93 -9.68
CA SER A 113 -14.71 -7.29 -8.27
C SER A 113 -15.59 -6.48 -7.32
N PHE A 114 -16.04 -5.30 -7.72
CA PHE A 114 -16.94 -4.45 -6.94
C PHE A 114 -18.42 -4.83 -7.13
N TYR A 115 -18.83 -5.09 -8.39
CA TYR A 115 -20.20 -5.43 -8.76
C TYR A 115 -20.34 -6.89 -9.22
N ARG A 116 -21.52 -7.47 -9.00
CA ARG A 116 -22.00 -8.67 -9.70
C ARG A 116 -22.48 -8.28 -11.10
N ASN A 117 -22.66 -9.27 -11.98
CA ASN A 117 -23.12 -9.05 -13.35
C ASN A 117 -24.47 -8.31 -13.45
N HIS A 118 -25.29 -8.36 -12.41
CA HIS A 118 -26.59 -7.69 -12.33
C HIS A 118 -26.54 -6.31 -11.63
N GLY A 119 -25.35 -5.77 -11.35
CA GLY A 119 -25.16 -4.46 -10.73
C GLY A 119 -25.21 -4.44 -9.20
N GLU A 120 -25.44 -5.58 -8.54
CA GLU A 120 -25.40 -5.69 -7.09
C GLU A 120 -23.97 -5.60 -6.53
N LEU A 121 -23.81 -4.99 -5.35
CA LEU A 121 -22.52 -4.90 -4.67
C LEU A 121 -22.03 -6.26 -4.15
N ARG A 122 -20.75 -6.56 -4.37
CA ARG A 122 -20.07 -7.70 -3.75
C ARG A 122 -19.56 -7.33 -2.36
N ARG A 123 -20.47 -7.04 -1.41
CA ARG A 123 -20.15 -6.49 -0.07
C ARG A 123 -19.01 -7.23 0.65
N GLU A 124 -19.01 -8.56 0.63
CA GLU A 124 -17.94 -9.36 1.24
C GLU A 124 -16.58 -9.15 0.55
N ALA A 125 -16.54 -9.09 -0.78
CA ALA A 125 -15.31 -8.83 -1.52
C ALA A 125 -14.81 -7.40 -1.30
N ILE A 126 -15.73 -6.44 -1.24
CA ILE A 126 -15.44 -5.03 -0.93
C ILE A 126 -14.81 -4.92 0.46
N GLN A 127 -15.37 -5.59 1.47
CA GLN A 127 -14.88 -5.53 2.85
C GLN A 127 -13.49 -6.14 3.04
N LYS A 128 -13.12 -7.15 2.25
CA LYS A 128 -11.77 -7.75 2.31
C LYS A 128 -10.65 -6.76 1.98
N LYS A 129 -10.94 -5.71 1.20
CA LYS A 129 -9.94 -4.72 0.79
C LYS A 129 -9.50 -3.83 1.97
N PRO A 130 -10.41 -3.20 2.74
CA PRO A 130 -10.08 -2.56 4.02
C PRO A 130 -9.45 -3.50 5.02
N ASP A 131 -10.02 -4.70 5.19
CA ASP A 131 -9.50 -5.67 6.16
C ASP A 131 -8.05 -6.07 5.84
N SER A 132 -7.68 -6.06 4.54
CA SER A 132 -6.31 -6.30 4.11
C SER A 132 -5.42 -5.07 4.32
N LEU A 133 -5.76 -3.89 3.79
CA LEU A 133 -4.85 -2.74 3.87
C LEU A 133 -4.65 -2.19 5.29
N LYS A 134 -5.56 -2.48 6.22
CA LYS A 134 -5.43 -2.12 7.65
C LYS A 134 -4.52 -3.03 8.46
N GLN A 135 -4.14 -4.21 7.95
CA GLN A 135 -3.24 -5.09 8.69
C GLN A 135 -1.85 -4.45 8.83
N SER A 136 -1.14 -4.81 9.90
CA SER A 136 0.17 -4.25 10.19
C SER A 136 1.17 -4.58 9.08
N VAL A 137 2.04 -3.61 8.80
CA VAL A 137 3.24 -3.80 8.00
C VAL A 137 4.41 -3.31 8.84
N HIS A 138 5.43 -4.14 8.98
CA HIS A 138 6.69 -3.76 9.58
C HIS A 138 7.65 -3.37 8.47
N VAL A 139 8.31 -2.24 8.64
CA VAL A 139 9.36 -1.77 7.73
C VAL A 139 10.68 -2.23 8.34
N ARG A 140 11.56 -2.89 7.58
CA ARG A 140 12.81 -3.43 8.15
C ARG A 140 13.91 -2.37 8.36
N SER A 141 13.72 -1.17 7.84
CA SER A 141 14.54 0.01 8.13
C SER A 141 14.04 0.77 9.36
N ASP A 142 14.71 1.87 9.75
CA ASP A 142 14.30 2.74 10.87
C ASP A 142 13.02 3.57 10.62
N ALA A 143 12.45 3.52 9.41
CA ALA A 143 11.20 4.22 9.10
C ALA A 143 9.99 3.59 9.80
N LEU A 144 9.04 4.45 10.22
CA LEU A 144 7.80 4.00 10.83
C LEU A 144 6.75 3.69 9.75
N PRO A 145 5.95 2.62 9.91
CA PRO A 145 4.88 2.32 8.97
C PRO A 145 3.78 3.37 9.01
N VAL A 146 3.05 3.50 7.90
CA VAL A 146 1.86 4.37 7.83
C VAL A 146 0.64 3.54 8.20
N GLY A 147 -0.07 3.91 9.27
CA GLY A 147 -1.30 3.21 9.68
C GLY A 147 -2.52 3.66 8.88
N ILE A 148 -3.55 2.81 8.75
CA ILE A 148 -4.84 3.19 8.15
C ILE A 148 -5.94 3.02 9.20
N SER A 149 -6.54 4.10 9.70
CA SER A 149 -7.64 4.04 10.68
C SER A 149 -9.01 3.89 10.00
N PHE A 150 -9.21 4.60 8.90
CA PHE A 150 -10.43 4.57 8.10
C PHE A 150 -10.08 4.22 6.66
N HIS A 151 -10.91 3.38 6.04
CA HIS A 151 -10.73 3.02 4.64
C HIS A 151 -12.08 2.77 3.97
N GLU A 152 -12.37 3.54 2.93
CA GLU A 152 -13.51 3.34 2.03
C GLU A 152 -13.05 2.79 0.68
N VAL A 153 -13.90 1.98 0.05
CA VAL A 153 -13.62 1.41 -1.26
C VAL A 153 -14.70 1.84 -2.26
N ILE A 154 -14.25 2.29 -3.41
CA ILE A 154 -15.06 2.71 -4.55
C ILE A 154 -14.83 1.78 -5.76
N PRO A 155 -15.73 1.77 -6.76
CA PRO A 155 -15.55 0.97 -7.98
C PRO A 155 -14.44 1.46 -8.93
#